data_AF-A0A7X5QIF7-F1
#
_entry.id   AF-A0A7X5QIF7-F1
#
_cell.length_a   1.000
_cell.length_b   1.000
_cell.length_c   1.000
_cell.angle_alpha   90.00
_cell.angle_beta   90.00
_cell.angle_gamma   90.00
#
_symmetry.space_group_name_H-M   'P 1'
#
loop_
_entity.id
_entity.type
_entity.pdbx_description
1 polymer ?
#
loop_
_entity_poly.entity_id
_entity_poly.type
_entity_poly.pdbx_seq_one_letter_code
_entity_poly.pdbx_strand_id
1 'polypeptide(L)'
;GETGYTARLLREGFVYIWDELVNGWINYYVTCEGYYYPLPEHAKVPPLLASGEMKPCIDQPNELVRASLVTLPVLPEGFANSAFWFAWSAVAWTDAVRKKHEDPAYRARYMQRFDMEKWLNCGEGENALPFSSLTDTVAEYHTRRDTNRRIADYTRSQWNGKYLFDQNDLWWAAEELMPDKGVILFLPDPVAMVQDITALMNYRLKTQFHENPHYIRGIALSASLSTLKEALCRQFERDQISGYETLETQIQYGYYTSGGAYLSGNPGTVDTGRELDSSTLKRQVQECWSDYEQYIDREKEKAFMDRFTTDLTRYDN
;
A
#
# COMPACT_ATOMS: atom_id res chain seq x y z
N GLY A 1 13.15 -16.13 2.53
CA GLY A 1 11.89 -16.45 3.24
C GLY A 1 10.86 -17.04 2.29
N GLU A 2 9.98 -17.92 2.76
CA GLU A 2 8.83 -18.39 1.95
C GLU A 2 7.67 -17.41 2.11
N THR A 3 7.54 -16.48 1.17
CA THR A 3 6.40 -15.56 1.11
C THR A 3 5.30 -16.21 0.27
N GLY A 4 4.26 -16.71 0.93
CA GLY A 4 3.02 -17.12 0.28
C GLY A 4 2.11 -15.92 0.05
N TYR A 5 1.50 -15.84 -1.12
CA TYR A 5 0.42 -14.89 -1.40
C TYR A 5 -0.92 -15.56 -1.05
N THR A 6 -1.86 -14.78 -0.51
CA THR A 6 -3.24 -15.24 -0.25
C THR A 6 -4.19 -14.38 -1.06
N ALA A 7 -5.32 -14.96 -1.47
CA ALA A 7 -6.38 -14.18 -2.07
C ALA A 7 -7.12 -13.36 -1.01
N ARG A 8 -7.71 -12.25 -1.45
CA ARG A 8 -8.52 -11.33 -0.64
C ARG A 8 -9.86 -11.14 -1.33
N LEU A 9 -10.86 -10.69 -0.57
CA LEU A 9 -12.10 -10.19 -1.16
C LEU A 9 -11.83 -9.02 -2.10
N LEU A 10 -12.67 -8.85 -3.13
CA LEU A 10 -12.60 -7.67 -3.98
C LEU A 10 -12.86 -6.43 -3.12
N ARG A 11 -12.03 -5.40 -3.31
CA ARG A 11 -12.23 -4.11 -2.66
C ARG A 11 -13.38 -3.35 -3.31
N GLU A 12 -13.81 -2.30 -2.61
CA GLU A 12 -14.85 -1.40 -3.06
C GLU A 12 -14.66 -0.96 -4.52
N GLY A 13 -15.72 -1.06 -5.31
CA GLY A 13 -15.67 -0.76 -6.73
C GLY A 13 -16.81 -1.41 -7.51
N PHE A 14 -16.56 -1.70 -8.77
CA PHE A 14 -17.55 -2.20 -9.72
C PHE A 14 -17.07 -3.50 -10.34
N VAL A 15 -17.95 -4.49 -10.39
CA VAL A 15 -17.73 -5.73 -11.14
C VAL A 15 -18.65 -5.71 -12.36
N TYR A 16 -18.04 -5.87 -13.53
CA TYR A 16 -18.69 -5.93 -14.83
C TYR A 16 -18.57 -7.34 -15.36
N ILE A 17 -19.71 -7.93 -15.71
CA ILE A 17 -19.80 -9.29 -16.23
C ILE A 17 -20.48 -9.23 -17.58
N TRP A 18 -19.79 -9.66 -18.63
CA TRP A 18 -20.40 -9.83 -19.94
C TRP A 18 -20.86 -11.27 -20.11
N ASP A 19 -22.14 -11.45 -20.41
CA ASP A 19 -22.74 -12.73 -20.78
C ASP A 19 -22.73 -12.89 -22.30
N GLU A 20 -21.96 -13.87 -22.82
CA GLU A 20 -21.90 -14.14 -24.25
C GLU A 20 -23.18 -14.73 -24.84
N LEU A 21 -24.03 -15.34 -24.02
CA LEU A 21 -25.27 -15.96 -24.52
C LEU A 21 -26.25 -14.89 -24.96
N VAL A 22 -26.46 -13.88 -24.11
CA VAL A 22 -27.45 -12.82 -24.35
C VAL A 22 -26.83 -11.52 -24.86
N ASN A 23 -25.50 -11.44 -24.95
CA ASN A 23 -24.75 -10.23 -25.29
C ASN A 23 -25.16 -9.05 -24.38
N GLY A 24 -25.10 -9.27 -23.07
CA GLY A 24 -25.60 -8.33 -22.08
C GLY A 24 -24.70 -8.20 -20.85
N TRP A 25 -24.87 -7.09 -20.14
CA TRP A 25 -24.11 -6.76 -18.94
C TRP A 25 -24.85 -7.15 -17.66
N ILE A 26 -24.16 -7.87 -16.78
CA ILE A 26 -24.54 -8.04 -15.38
C ILE A 26 -23.57 -7.18 -14.56
N ASN A 27 -24.12 -6.28 -13.74
CA ASN A 27 -23.33 -5.28 -13.04
C ASN A 27 -23.50 -5.44 -11.54
N TYR A 28 -22.40 -5.33 -10.80
CA TYR A 28 -22.41 -5.28 -9.36
C TYR A 28 -21.58 -4.09 -8.87
N TYR A 29 -22.01 -3.51 -7.76
CA TYR A 29 -21.17 -2.68 -6.92
C TYR A 29 -20.68 -3.53 -5.74
N VAL A 30 -19.39 -3.48 -5.47
CA VAL A 30 -18.75 -4.13 -4.33
C VAL A 30 -18.59 -3.09 -3.23
N THR A 31 -19.10 -3.36 -2.04
CA THR A 31 -18.95 -2.47 -0.89
C THR A 31 -17.55 -2.57 -0.28
N CYS A 32 -17.17 -1.63 0.58
CA CYS A 32 -15.93 -1.71 1.36
C CYS A 32 -15.86 -2.95 2.27
N GLU A 33 -17.02 -3.52 2.61
CA GLU A 33 -17.16 -4.77 3.37
C GLU A 33 -17.09 -6.03 2.49
N GLY A 34 -16.91 -5.90 1.18
CA GLY A 34 -16.82 -7.04 0.26
C GLY A 34 -18.16 -7.73 0.02
N TYR A 35 -19.27 -6.97 0.09
CA TYR A 35 -20.59 -7.44 -0.32
C TYR A 35 -20.91 -6.97 -1.74
N TYR A 36 -21.65 -7.77 -2.48
CA TYR A 36 -22.05 -7.52 -3.86
C TYR A 36 -23.49 -7.03 -3.90
N TYR A 37 -23.69 -5.87 -4.55
CA TYR A 37 -25.01 -5.29 -4.77
C TYR A 37 -25.30 -5.24 -6.27
N PRO A 38 -26.33 -5.93 -6.78
CA PRO A 38 -26.66 -5.92 -8.19
C PRO A 38 -27.10 -4.51 -8.61
N LEU A 39 -26.56 -4.03 -9.72
CA LEU A 39 -26.90 -2.76 -10.31
C LEU A 39 -27.61 -2.97 -11.64
N PRO A 40 -28.73 -2.26 -11.90
CA PRO A 40 -29.24 -2.11 -13.25
C PRO A 40 -28.16 -1.51 -14.16
N GLU A 41 -28.22 -1.85 -15.44
CA GLU A 41 -27.16 -1.53 -16.41
C GLU A 41 -26.73 -0.06 -16.39
N HIS A 42 -27.69 0.87 -16.36
CA HIS A 42 -27.43 2.31 -16.36
C HIS A 42 -27.67 2.99 -15.01
N ALA A 43 -27.79 2.22 -13.92
CA ALA A 43 -28.03 2.77 -12.60
C ALA A 43 -26.76 3.35 -11.96
N LYS A 44 -26.94 4.44 -11.21
CA LYS A 44 -25.92 4.95 -10.29
C LYS A 44 -25.98 4.17 -8.99
N VAL A 45 -24.83 4.06 -8.32
CA VAL A 45 -24.76 3.53 -6.95
C VAL A 45 -25.61 4.42 -6.04
N PRO A 46 -26.54 3.86 -5.25
CA PRO A 46 -27.27 4.62 -4.25
C PRO A 46 -26.32 5.33 -3.27
N PRO A 47 -26.53 6.62 -2.93
CA PRO A 47 -25.61 7.36 -2.06
C PRO A 47 -25.37 6.71 -0.69
N LEU A 48 -26.42 6.13 -0.08
CA LEU A 48 -26.34 5.41 1.19
C LEU A 48 -25.49 4.13 1.10
N LEU A 49 -25.47 3.50 -0.08
CA LEU A 49 -24.63 2.33 -0.33
C LEU A 49 -23.17 2.75 -0.53
N ALA A 50 -22.93 3.85 -1.25
CA ALA A 50 -21.60 4.41 -1.45
C ALA A 50 -20.98 4.96 -0.15
N SER A 51 -21.78 5.46 0.79
CA SER A 51 -21.29 5.89 2.10
C SER A 51 -21.07 4.74 3.10
N GLY A 52 -21.53 3.53 2.77
CA GLY A 52 -21.49 2.37 3.68
C GLY A 52 -22.54 2.41 4.80
N GLU A 53 -23.46 3.38 4.78
CA GLU A 53 -24.59 3.44 5.73
C GLU A 53 -25.61 2.33 5.47
N MET A 54 -25.83 2.00 4.19
CA MET A 54 -26.67 0.88 3.77
C MET A 54 -25.86 -0.41 3.80
N LYS A 55 -26.23 -1.32 4.70
CA LYS A 55 -25.67 -2.67 4.81
C LYS A 55 -26.70 -3.72 4.40
N PRO A 56 -26.26 -4.88 3.88
CA PRO A 56 -27.19 -5.98 3.66
C PRO A 56 -27.83 -6.41 4.99
N CYS A 57 -29.14 -6.64 4.97
CA CYS A 57 -29.84 -7.29 6.08
C CYS A 57 -29.46 -8.77 6.03
N ILE A 58 -28.65 -9.22 6.99
CA ILE A 58 -28.16 -10.61 7.07
C ILE A 58 -28.56 -11.16 8.44
N ASP A 59 -29.71 -11.80 8.48
CA ASP A 59 -30.24 -12.51 9.64
C ASP A 59 -30.16 -14.04 9.45
N GLN A 60 -29.95 -14.51 8.21
CA GLN A 60 -29.86 -15.92 7.86
C GLN A 60 -28.67 -16.25 6.94
N PRO A 61 -28.14 -17.50 6.96
CA PRO A 61 -27.08 -17.95 6.05
C PRO A 61 -27.34 -17.65 4.57
N ASN A 62 -28.57 -17.89 4.09
CA ASN A 62 -28.91 -17.68 2.67
C ASN A 62 -28.86 -16.21 2.26
N GLU A 63 -29.10 -15.27 3.18
CA GLU A 63 -28.97 -13.84 2.93
C GLU A 63 -27.51 -13.42 2.84
N LEU A 64 -26.65 -14.03 3.67
CA LEU A 64 -25.21 -13.83 3.59
C LEU A 64 -24.66 -14.28 2.23
N VAL A 65 -25.08 -15.43 1.72
CA VAL A 65 -24.65 -15.93 0.39
C VAL A 65 -25.04 -14.97 -0.70
N ARG A 66 -26.30 -14.50 -0.70
CA ARG A 66 -26.79 -13.50 -1.65
C ARG A 66 -26.01 -12.19 -1.60
N ALA A 67 -25.56 -11.79 -0.41
CA ALA A 67 -24.76 -10.58 -0.24
C ALA A 67 -23.28 -10.79 -0.56
N SER A 68 -22.75 -12.01 -0.43
CA SER A 68 -21.30 -12.29 -0.48
C SER A 68 -20.84 -12.93 -1.79
N LEU A 69 -21.76 -13.44 -2.61
CA LEU A 69 -21.46 -14.11 -3.88
C LEU A 69 -22.21 -13.44 -5.04
N VAL A 70 -21.69 -13.68 -6.25
CA VAL A 70 -22.37 -13.37 -7.50
C VAL A 70 -23.04 -14.63 -8.02
N THR A 71 -24.30 -14.52 -8.42
CA THR A 71 -25.04 -15.61 -9.06
C THR A 71 -25.03 -15.41 -10.57
N LEU A 72 -24.60 -16.44 -11.30
CA LEU A 72 -24.66 -16.45 -12.76
C LEU A 72 -25.89 -17.25 -13.22
N PRO A 73 -26.58 -16.81 -14.30
CA PRO A 73 -27.64 -17.60 -14.89
C PRO A 73 -27.05 -18.88 -15.51
N VAL A 74 -27.59 -20.03 -15.12
CA VAL A 74 -27.23 -21.33 -15.69
C VAL A 74 -28.41 -21.84 -16.49
N LEU A 75 -28.14 -22.34 -17.70
CA LEU A 75 -29.18 -22.93 -18.53
C LEU A 75 -29.61 -24.31 -17.99
N PRO A 76 -30.86 -24.73 -18.23
CA PRO A 76 -31.33 -26.06 -17.88
C PRO A 76 -30.51 -27.16 -18.55
N GLU A 77 -30.56 -28.37 -17.99
CA GLU A 77 -29.94 -29.56 -18.59
C GLU A 77 -30.34 -29.74 -20.06
N GLY A 78 -29.37 -30.11 -20.89
CA GLY A 78 -29.56 -30.30 -22.33
C GLY A 78 -29.29 -29.06 -23.18
N PHE A 79 -29.05 -27.89 -22.57
CA PHE A 79 -28.57 -26.69 -23.26
C PHE A 79 -27.12 -26.39 -22.89
N ALA A 80 -26.33 -25.96 -23.88
CA ALA A 80 -24.94 -25.57 -23.67
C ALA A 80 -24.84 -24.12 -23.16
N ASN A 81 -24.13 -23.93 -22.06
CA ASN A 81 -23.82 -22.62 -21.50
C ASN A 81 -22.72 -21.93 -22.30
N SER A 82 -22.68 -20.60 -22.23
CA SER A 82 -21.65 -19.78 -22.87
C SER A 82 -20.59 -19.33 -21.86
N ALA A 83 -19.56 -18.60 -22.33
CA ALA A 83 -18.60 -18.00 -21.43
C ALA A 83 -19.10 -16.67 -20.84
N PHE A 84 -18.68 -16.40 -19.62
CA PHE A 84 -18.82 -15.11 -18.96
C PHE A 84 -17.46 -14.43 -18.93
N TRP A 85 -17.45 -13.10 -19.00
CA TRP A 85 -16.20 -12.33 -18.89
C TRP A 85 -16.29 -11.37 -17.74
N PHE A 86 -15.28 -11.36 -16.87
CA PHE A 86 -15.28 -10.58 -15.65
C PHE A 86 -14.22 -9.50 -15.68
N ALA A 87 -14.60 -8.30 -15.23
CA ALA A 87 -13.66 -7.24 -14.93
C ALA A 87 -14.06 -6.55 -13.63
N TRP A 88 -13.06 -6.16 -12.86
CA TRP A 88 -13.22 -5.30 -11.70
C TRP A 88 -12.64 -3.92 -11.99
N SER A 89 -13.26 -2.87 -11.47
CA SER A 89 -12.82 -1.48 -11.63
C SER A 89 -13.09 -0.68 -10.36
N ALA A 90 -12.10 0.10 -9.91
CA ALA A 90 -12.26 1.01 -8.77
C ALA A 90 -13.31 2.11 -9.01
N VAL A 91 -13.60 2.41 -10.28
CA VAL A 91 -14.51 3.49 -10.69
C VAL A 91 -15.51 2.97 -11.72
N ALA A 92 -16.68 3.61 -11.77
CA ALA A 92 -17.69 3.24 -12.74
C ALA A 92 -17.17 3.43 -14.17
N TRP A 93 -17.35 2.42 -15.02
CA TRP A 93 -17.09 2.53 -16.44
C TRP A 93 -18.08 3.48 -17.09
N THR A 94 -17.57 4.32 -17.99
CA THR A 94 -18.40 5.12 -18.89
C THR A 94 -18.97 4.24 -19.99
N ASP A 95 -20.05 4.68 -20.65
CA ASP A 95 -20.66 3.97 -21.78
C ASP A 95 -19.64 3.73 -22.90
N ALA A 96 -18.70 4.66 -23.11
CA ALA A 96 -17.62 4.51 -24.09
C ALA A 96 -16.65 3.38 -23.74
N VAL A 97 -16.35 3.17 -22.45
CA VAL A 97 -15.49 2.07 -22.00
C VAL A 97 -16.24 0.75 -22.14
N ARG A 98 -17.52 0.70 -21.75
CA ARG A 98 -18.36 -0.50 -21.91
C ARG A 98 -18.44 -0.96 -23.36
N LYS A 99 -18.76 -0.02 -24.26
CA LYS A 99 -18.86 -0.30 -25.69
C LYS A 99 -17.59 -0.87 -26.30
N LYS A 100 -16.40 -0.50 -25.79
CA LYS A 100 -15.14 -1.13 -26.23
C LYS A 100 -15.05 -2.60 -25.81
N HIS A 101 -15.56 -2.97 -24.64
CA HIS A 101 -15.54 -4.34 -24.13
C HIS A 101 -16.62 -5.24 -24.74
N GLU A 102 -17.54 -4.69 -25.54
CA GLU A 102 -18.44 -5.48 -26.38
C GLU A 102 -17.70 -6.12 -27.57
N ASP A 103 -16.57 -5.52 -28.00
CA ASP A 103 -15.69 -6.13 -29.00
C ASP A 103 -14.94 -7.33 -28.40
N PRO A 104 -15.08 -8.55 -28.96
CA PRO A 104 -14.47 -9.75 -28.39
C PRO A 104 -12.94 -9.69 -28.29
N ALA A 105 -12.27 -9.08 -29.27
CA ALA A 105 -10.82 -9.00 -29.29
C ALA A 105 -10.28 -8.03 -28.24
N TYR A 106 -10.98 -6.92 -28.00
CA TYR A 106 -10.68 -6.00 -26.91
C TYR A 106 -10.99 -6.65 -25.55
N ARG A 107 -12.16 -7.27 -25.41
CA ARG A 107 -12.59 -7.97 -24.19
C ARG A 107 -11.57 -9.00 -23.72
N ALA A 108 -11.09 -9.84 -24.64
CA ALA A 108 -10.13 -10.90 -24.34
C ALA A 108 -8.78 -10.42 -23.78
N ARG A 109 -8.45 -9.12 -23.93
CA ARG A 109 -7.22 -8.54 -23.40
C ARG A 109 -7.37 -7.99 -21.98
N TYR A 110 -8.58 -7.62 -21.58
CA TYR A 110 -8.82 -6.84 -20.35
C TYR A 110 -9.81 -7.49 -19.38
N MET A 111 -10.48 -8.57 -19.77
CA MET A 111 -11.42 -9.30 -18.93
C MET A 111 -10.99 -10.75 -18.74
N GLN A 112 -11.25 -11.28 -17.55
CA GLN A 112 -11.03 -12.69 -17.24
C GLN A 112 -12.15 -13.53 -17.86
N ARG A 113 -11.81 -14.46 -18.76
CA ARG A 113 -12.78 -15.41 -19.32
C ARG A 113 -13.11 -16.48 -18.29
N PHE A 114 -14.38 -16.81 -18.16
CA PHE A 114 -14.88 -17.94 -17.39
C PHE A 114 -15.78 -18.78 -18.28
N ASP A 115 -15.32 -19.98 -18.63
CA ASP A 115 -16.04 -20.92 -19.48
C ASP A 115 -17.00 -21.74 -18.61
N MET A 116 -18.27 -21.32 -18.55
CA MET A 116 -19.26 -21.94 -17.66
C MET A 116 -19.51 -23.40 -18.03
N GLU A 117 -19.65 -23.71 -19.33
CA GLU A 117 -19.89 -25.08 -19.78
C GLU A 117 -18.73 -26.00 -19.40
N LYS A 118 -17.48 -25.56 -19.59
CA LYS A 118 -16.31 -26.32 -19.18
C LYS A 118 -16.27 -26.51 -17.66
N TRP A 119 -16.58 -25.48 -16.89
CA TRP A 119 -16.60 -25.54 -15.43
C TRP A 119 -17.66 -26.53 -14.92
N LEU A 120 -18.89 -26.45 -15.44
CA LEU A 120 -19.97 -27.33 -15.03
C LEU A 120 -19.68 -28.80 -15.34
N ASN A 121 -19.01 -29.09 -16.46
CA ASN A 121 -18.70 -30.46 -16.88
C ASN A 121 -17.44 -31.04 -16.22
N CYS A 122 -16.37 -30.24 -16.09
CA CYS A 122 -15.05 -30.74 -15.69
C CYS A 122 -14.49 -30.12 -14.40
N GLY A 123 -15.11 -29.07 -13.86
CA GLY A 123 -14.57 -28.31 -12.71
C GLY A 123 -13.28 -27.57 -13.04
N GLU A 124 -13.04 -27.26 -14.32
CA GLU A 124 -11.82 -26.59 -14.79
C GLU A 124 -12.12 -25.19 -15.33
N GLY A 125 -11.32 -24.22 -14.91
CA GLY A 125 -11.39 -22.83 -15.38
C GLY A 125 -10.06 -22.11 -15.25
N GLU A 126 -9.86 -21.07 -16.04
CA GLU A 126 -8.69 -20.20 -15.93
C GLU A 126 -8.82 -19.30 -14.70
N ASN A 127 -7.76 -19.22 -13.88
CA ASN A 127 -7.75 -18.45 -12.63
C ASN A 127 -8.99 -18.73 -11.75
N ALA A 128 -9.42 -19.98 -11.72
CA ALA A 128 -10.59 -20.44 -10.99
C ALA A 128 -10.22 -21.59 -10.04
N LEU A 129 -10.85 -21.62 -8.87
CA LEU A 129 -10.74 -22.71 -7.90
C LEU A 129 -12.15 -23.14 -7.45
N PRO A 130 -12.31 -24.41 -7.04
CA PRO A 130 -13.58 -24.87 -6.50
C PRO A 130 -13.91 -24.12 -5.21
N PHE A 131 -15.20 -23.83 -5.00
CA PHE A 131 -15.64 -23.10 -3.82
C PHE A 131 -15.32 -23.82 -2.49
N SER A 132 -15.14 -25.14 -2.52
CA SER A 132 -14.69 -25.92 -1.37
C SER A 132 -13.31 -25.50 -0.83
N SER A 133 -12.47 -24.82 -1.61
CA SER A 133 -11.17 -24.30 -1.15
C SER A 133 -11.24 -22.90 -0.53
N LEU A 134 -12.45 -22.34 -0.31
CA LEU A 134 -12.66 -20.95 0.14
C LEU A 134 -11.88 -20.63 1.41
N THR A 135 -12.00 -21.48 2.43
CA THR A 135 -11.38 -21.27 3.74
C THR A 135 -9.86 -21.36 3.70
N ASP A 136 -9.29 -22.03 2.69
CA ASP A 136 -7.83 -22.20 2.56
C ASP A 136 -7.21 -21.12 1.65
N THR A 137 -8.02 -20.48 0.82
CA THR A 137 -7.55 -19.61 -0.26
C THR A 137 -7.79 -18.13 0.03
N VAL A 138 -8.95 -17.78 0.58
CA VAL A 138 -9.40 -16.40 0.78
C VAL A 138 -9.21 -16.01 2.24
N ALA A 139 -8.36 -15.01 2.49
CA ALA A 139 -7.91 -14.67 3.83
C ALA A 139 -9.05 -14.30 4.79
N GLU A 140 -10.07 -13.58 4.30
CA GLU A 140 -11.23 -13.15 5.09
C GLU A 140 -12.10 -14.30 5.60
N TYR A 141 -12.04 -15.46 4.94
CA TYR A 141 -12.75 -16.69 5.32
C TYR A 141 -11.84 -17.72 6.01
N HIS A 142 -10.55 -17.41 6.19
CA HIS A 142 -9.62 -18.36 6.78
C HIS A 142 -9.86 -18.55 8.29
N THR A 143 -9.85 -19.80 8.73
CA THR A 143 -10.39 -20.25 10.03
C THR A 143 -9.37 -20.15 11.18
N ARG A 144 -8.08 -20.01 10.89
CA ARG A 144 -7.03 -19.88 11.92
C ARG A 144 -6.93 -18.44 12.42
N ARG A 145 -7.47 -18.21 13.62
CA ARG A 145 -7.54 -16.90 14.30
C ARG A 145 -6.18 -16.23 14.54
N ASP A 146 -5.13 -17.01 14.79
CA ASP A 146 -3.83 -16.46 15.21
C ASP A 146 -2.99 -15.91 14.05
N THR A 147 -3.12 -16.46 12.85
CA THR A 147 -2.41 -15.99 11.64
C THR A 147 -3.02 -14.71 11.08
N ASN A 148 -4.35 -14.55 11.20
CA ASN A 148 -5.08 -13.44 10.59
C ASN A 148 -5.11 -12.15 11.42
N ARG A 149 -4.85 -12.22 12.74
CA ARG A 149 -4.99 -11.04 13.62
C ARG A 149 -4.10 -9.87 13.22
N ARG A 150 -2.94 -10.16 12.63
CA ARG A 150 -1.96 -9.14 12.22
C ARG A 150 -2.17 -8.65 10.80
N ILE A 151 -3.02 -9.28 9.97
CA ILE A 151 -3.26 -8.81 8.60
C ILE A 151 -3.78 -7.38 8.64
N ALA A 152 -4.70 -7.08 9.57
CA ALA A 152 -5.20 -5.73 9.83
C ALA A 152 -4.09 -4.70 10.15
N ASP A 153 -2.93 -5.13 10.66
CA ASP A 153 -1.83 -4.23 11.03
C ASP A 153 -1.03 -3.76 9.81
N TYR A 154 -1.13 -4.46 8.67
CA TYR A 154 -0.30 -4.19 7.49
C TYR A 154 -1.05 -4.19 6.16
N THR A 155 -2.33 -4.47 6.13
CA THR A 155 -3.17 -4.34 4.92
C THR A 155 -3.62 -2.89 4.74
N ARG A 156 -3.64 -2.39 3.50
CA ARG A 156 -4.21 -1.06 3.20
C ARG A 156 -5.69 -1.14 2.83
N SER A 157 -6.11 -2.25 2.25
CA SER A 157 -7.52 -2.55 2.04
C SER A 157 -8.20 -2.83 3.39
N GLN A 158 -9.47 -2.45 3.51
CA GLN A 158 -10.23 -2.70 4.74
C GLN A 158 -10.22 -4.19 5.07
N TRP A 159 -9.75 -4.54 6.28
CA TRP A 159 -9.79 -5.91 6.76
C TRP A 159 -11.15 -6.20 7.39
N ASN A 160 -11.98 -6.93 6.66
CA ASN A 160 -13.26 -7.42 7.17
C ASN A 160 -13.19 -8.95 7.22
N GLY A 161 -12.56 -9.47 8.27
CA GLY A 161 -12.70 -10.89 8.59
C GLY A 161 -14.18 -11.22 8.66
N LYS A 162 -14.64 -12.13 7.79
CA LYS A 162 -16.04 -12.54 7.77
C LYS A 162 -16.22 -13.48 8.94
N TYR A 163 -16.54 -12.91 10.10
CA TYR A 163 -16.91 -13.67 11.28
C TYR A 163 -18.34 -14.19 11.06
N LEU A 164 -18.42 -15.36 10.44
CA LEU A 164 -19.67 -16.06 10.14
C LEU A 164 -20.39 -16.50 11.43
N PHE A 165 -21.70 -16.75 11.34
CA PHE A 165 -22.48 -17.37 12.41
C PHE A 165 -21.97 -18.80 12.69
N ASP A 166 -21.71 -19.57 11.62
CA ASP A 166 -20.85 -20.78 11.56
C ASP A 166 -19.97 -20.71 10.28
N GLN A 167 -18.73 -21.21 10.35
CA GLN A 167 -17.74 -21.13 9.27
C GLN A 167 -18.18 -21.82 7.97
N ASN A 168 -19.12 -22.77 8.06
CA ASN A 168 -19.62 -23.53 6.93
C ASN A 168 -20.95 -23.01 6.37
N ASP A 169 -21.57 -22.00 6.98
CA ASP A 169 -22.89 -21.50 6.57
C ASP A 169 -22.90 -21.02 5.11
N LEU A 170 -21.86 -20.27 4.74
CA LEU A 170 -21.68 -19.77 3.37
C LEU A 170 -21.48 -20.92 2.37
N TRP A 171 -20.78 -21.99 2.79
CA TRP A 171 -20.59 -23.17 1.95
C TRP A 171 -21.90 -23.93 1.78
N TRP A 172 -22.60 -24.26 2.87
CA TRP A 172 -23.86 -25.01 2.79
C TRP A 172 -24.94 -24.31 1.98
N ALA A 173 -25.06 -23.00 2.12
CA ALA A 173 -26.04 -22.23 1.37
C ALA A 173 -25.65 -22.05 -0.11
N ALA A 174 -24.36 -22.12 -0.46
CA ALA A 174 -23.94 -22.22 -1.86
C ALA A 174 -24.24 -23.61 -2.44
N GLU A 175 -24.00 -24.68 -1.68
CA GLU A 175 -24.33 -26.06 -2.07
C GLU A 175 -25.85 -26.27 -2.26
N GLU A 176 -26.69 -25.61 -1.44
CA GLU A 176 -28.15 -25.62 -1.61
C GLU A 176 -28.57 -25.04 -2.96
N LEU A 177 -27.84 -24.05 -3.49
CA LEU A 177 -28.14 -23.44 -4.78
C LEU A 177 -27.75 -24.34 -5.95
N MET A 178 -26.52 -24.84 -5.96
CA MET A 178 -26.02 -25.76 -6.99
C MET A 178 -24.85 -26.61 -6.45
N PRO A 179 -25.09 -27.90 -6.14
CA PRO A 179 -24.08 -28.75 -5.50
C PRO A 179 -22.78 -28.89 -6.30
N ASP A 180 -21.64 -28.73 -5.65
CA ASP A 180 -20.28 -28.87 -6.19
C ASP A 180 -19.95 -27.98 -7.41
N LYS A 181 -20.77 -26.95 -7.71
CA LYS A 181 -20.56 -26.06 -8.87
C LYS A 181 -20.10 -24.65 -8.53
N GLY A 182 -20.03 -24.31 -7.24
CA GLY A 182 -19.50 -23.02 -6.80
C GLY A 182 -18.06 -22.80 -7.26
N VAL A 183 -17.70 -21.54 -7.57
CA VAL A 183 -16.38 -21.16 -8.06
C VAL A 183 -15.83 -19.94 -7.33
N ILE A 184 -14.52 -19.95 -7.07
CA ILE A 184 -13.73 -18.78 -6.69
C ILE A 184 -12.99 -18.32 -7.95
N LEU A 185 -13.29 -17.13 -8.43
CA LEU A 185 -12.64 -16.54 -9.60
C LEU A 185 -11.67 -15.44 -9.16
N PHE A 186 -10.41 -15.51 -9.58
CA PHE A 186 -9.44 -14.45 -9.29
C PHE A 186 -9.48 -13.37 -10.37
N LEU A 187 -9.71 -12.14 -9.94
CA LEU A 187 -9.60 -10.96 -10.80
C LEU A 187 -8.32 -10.20 -10.47
N PRO A 188 -7.53 -9.78 -11.47
CA PRO A 188 -6.29 -9.06 -11.23
C PRO A 188 -6.56 -7.64 -10.72
N ASP A 189 -5.98 -7.29 -9.57
CA ASP A 189 -5.87 -5.92 -9.07
C ASP A 189 -4.40 -5.60 -8.71
N PRO A 190 -3.57 -5.26 -9.72
CA PRO A 190 -2.15 -5.03 -9.48
C PRO A 190 -1.89 -3.84 -8.55
N VAL A 191 -2.81 -2.87 -8.47
CA VAL A 191 -2.67 -1.71 -7.59
C VAL A 191 -2.80 -2.14 -6.14
N ALA A 192 -3.84 -2.91 -5.80
CA ALA A 192 -4.00 -3.43 -4.44
C ALA A 192 -2.85 -4.35 -4.04
N MET A 193 -2.38 -5.21 -4.96
CA MET A 193 -1.24 -6.09 -4.71
C MET A 193 0.03 -5.30 -4.34
N VAL A 194 0.39 -4.28 -5.12
CA VAL A 194 1.57 -3.44 -4.83
C VAL A 194 1.40 -2.68 -3.50
N GLN A 195 0.19 -2.18 -3.23
CA GLN A 195 -0.11 -1.50 -1.98
C GLN A 195 0.05 -2.40 -0.75
N ASP A 196 -0.48 -3.62 -0.79
CA ASP A 196 -0.39 -4.57 0.32
C ASP A 196 1.02 -5.14 0.47
N ILE A 197 1.75 -5.39 -0.62
CA ILE A 197 3.18 -5.78 -0.56
C ILE A 197 3.99 -4.67 0.12
N THR A 198 3.81 -3.42 -0.31
CA THR A 198 4.52 -2.26 0.28
C THR A 198 4.19 -2.10 1.76
N ALA A 199 2.92 -2.27 2.14
CA ALA A 199 2.50 -2.12 3.51
C ALA A 199 3.02 -3.27 4.40
N LEU A 200 3.07 -4.50 3.90
CA LEU A 200 3.72 -5.62 4.57
C LEU A 200 5.23 -5.39 4.75
N MET A 201 5.93 -4.90 3.73
CA MET A 201 7.35 -4.56 3.81
C MET A 201 7.61 -3.52 4.91
N ASN A 202 6.83 -2.44 4.93
CA ASN A 202 6.96 -1.40 5.95
C ASN A 202 6.64 -1.93 7.35
N TYR A 203 5.59 -2.75 7.50
CA TYR A 203 5.25 -3.37 8.78
C TYR A 203 6.39 -4.26 9.30
N ARG A 204 6.99 -5.06 8.40
CA ARG A 204 8.13 -5.92 8.73
C ARG A 204 9.35 -5.10 9.15
N LEU A 205 9.73 -4.07 8.39
CA LEU A 205 10.86 -3.19 8.75
C LEU A 205 10.61 -2.46 10.07
N LYS A 206 9.38 -2.02 10.30
CA LYS A 206 8.99 -1.36 11.55
C LYS A 206 9.14 -2.32 12.73
N THR A 207 8.51 -3.50 12.67
CA THR A 207 8.44 -4.43 13.80
C THR A 207 9.75 -5.19 14.06
N GLN A 208 10.50 -5.55 13.01
CA GLN A 208 11.73 -6.34 13.14
C GLN A 208 12.96 -5.49 13.41
N PHE A 209 12.95 -4.22 13.01
CA PHE A 209 14.10 -3.32 13.15
C PHE A 209 13.77 -2.08 13.99
N HIS A 210 12.88 -1.19 13.53
CA HIS A 210 12.68 0.11 14.17
C HIS A 210 12.13 0.02 15.60
N GLU A 211 11.21 -0.89 15.85
CA GLU A 211 10.60 -1.11 17.17
C GLU A 211 11.26 -2.24 17.96
N ASN A 212 12.23 -2.94 17.36
CA ASN A 212 12.90 -4.04 18.02
C ASN A 212 13.82 -3.50 19.12
N PRO A 213 13.65 -3.93 20.40
CA PRO A 213 14.47 -3.48 21.51
C PRO A 213 15.98 -3.65 21.30
N HIS A 214 16.38 -4.61 20.47
CA HIS A 214 17.78 -4.88 20.13
C HIS A 214 18.40 -3.77 19.25
N TYR A 215 17.60 -3.11 18.39
CA TYR A 215 18.10 -2.11 17.45
C TYR A 215 17.67 -0.68 17.77
N ILE A 216 16.49 -0.48 18.36
CA ILE A 216 15.86 0.84 18.54
C ILE A 216 16.78 1.88 19.18
N ARG A 217 17.52 1.47 20.23
CA ARG A 217 18.45 2.37 20.93
C ARG A 217 19.64 2.75 20.06
N GLY A 218 20.22 1.79 19.34
CA GLY A 218 21.37 2.04 18.47
C GLY A 218 20.99 2.94 17.30
N ILE A 219 19.86 2.67 16.64
CA ILE A 219 19.30 3.52 15.58
C ILE A 219 19.09 4.95 16.10
N ALA A 220 18.41 5.10 17.24
CA ALA A 220 18.12 6.41 17.82
C ALA A 220 19.40 7.19 18.18
N LEU A 221 20.40 6.53 18.77
CA LEU A 221 21.68 7.16 19.12
C LEU A 221 22.47 7.59 17.89
N SER A 222 22.65 6.71 16.90
CA SER A 222 23.38 7.02 15.66
C SER A 222 22.69 8.13 14.85
N ALA A 223 21.35 8.11 14.78
CA ALA A 223 20.58 9.17 14.15
C ALA A 223 20.73 10.50 14.90
N SER A 224 20.58 10.50 16.23
CA SER A 224 20.73 11.71 17.06
C SER A 224 22.13 12.30 16.97
N LEU A 225 23.17 11.46 16.97
CA LEU A 225 24.56 11.89 16.82
C LEU A 225 24.80 12.54 15.46
N SER A 226 24.26 11.94 14.40
CA SER A 226 24.37 12.47 13.04
C SER A 226 23.62 13.80 12.89
N THR A 227 22.39 13.89 13.40
CA THR A 227 21.59 15.13 13.40
C THR A 227 22.26 16.23 14.22
N LEU A 228 22.78 15.90 15.41
CA LEU A 228 23.45 16.88 16.28
C LEU A 228 24.75 17.38 15.64
N LYS A 229 25.55 16.48 15.05
CA LYS A 229 26.74 16.84 14.27
C LYS A 229 26.40 17.77 13.13
N GLU A 230 25.41 17.39 12.32
CA GLU A 230 25.01 18.17 11.15
C GLU A 230 24.46 19.53 11.54
N ALA A 231 23.59 19.60 12.57
CA ALA A 231 23.03 20.86 13.05
C ALA A 231 24.10 21.80 13.59
N LEU A 232 25.02 21.29 14.42
CA LEU A 232 26.10 22.07 15.03
C LEU A 232 27.10 22.56 13.98
N CYS A 233 27.57 21.68 13.10
CA CYS A 233 28.48 22.04 12.01
C CYS A 233 27.85 23.07 11.07
N ARG A 234 26.58 22.90 10.67
CA ARG A 234 25.88 23.86 9.80
C ARG A 234 25.62 25.19 10.49
N GLN A 235 25.29 25.19 11.79
CA GLN A 235 25.10 26.43 12.52
C GLN A 235 26.42 27.19 12.63
N PHE A 236 27.51 26.51 12.97
CA PHE A 236 28.84 27.10 13.01
C PHE A 236 29.26 27.66 11.66
N GLU A 237 29.04 26.92 10.56
CA GLU A 237 29.31 27.39 9.20
C GLU A 237 28.55 28.68 8.89
N ARG A 238 27.26 28.75 9.24
CA ARG A 238 26.44 29.96 9.07
C ARG A 238 26.95 31.13 9.91
N ASP A 239 27.35 30.90 11.16
CA ASP A 239 27.84 31.94 12.05
C ASP A 239 29.17 32.52 11.53
N GLN A 240 30.06 31.67 11.00
CA GLN A 240 31.28 32.13 10.34
C GLN A 240 30.93 33.00 9.13
N ILE A 241 30.14 32.49 8.18
CA ILE A 241 29.74 33.23 6.97
C ILE A 241 29.11 34.58 7.34
N SER A 242 28.17 34.60 8.28
CA SER A 242 27.50 35.82 8.72
C SER A 242 28.45 36.81 9.39
N GLY A 243 29.42 36.31 10.18
CA GLY A 243 30.48 37.13 10.75
C GLY A 243 31.35 37.81 9.70
N TYR A 244 31.73 37.07 8.65
CA TYR A 244 32.47 37.61 7.51
C TYR A 244 31.65 38.62 6.71
N GLU A 245 30.39 38.34 6.39
CA GLU A 245 29.49 39.27 5.71
C GLU A 245 29.32 40.57 6.51
N THR A 246 29.22 40.46 7.84
CA THR A 246 29.14 41.61 8.74
C THR A 246 30.44 42.42 8.69
N LEU A 247 31.60 41.75 8.74
CA LEU A 247 32.91 42.40 8.67
C LEU A 247 33.13 43.08 7.32
N GLU A 248 32.77 42.44 6.21
CA GLU A 248 32.80 43.04 4.87
C GLU A 248 31.92 44.29 4.81
N THR A 249 30.70 44.21 5.34
CA THR A 249 29.78 45.36 5.41
C THR A 249 30.39 46.51 6.23
N GLN A 250 31.01 46.20 7.37
CA GLN A 250 31.69 47.16 8.23
C GLN A 250 32.92 47.80 7.55
N ILE A 251 33.71 47.02 6.81
CA ILE A 251 34.85 47.52 6.03
C ILE A 251 34.36 48.40 4.87
N GLN A 252 33.27 48.03 4.21
CA GLN A 252 32.75 48.75 3.06
C GLN A 252 32.12 50.10 3.44
N TYR A 253 31.31 50.11 4.51
CA TYR A 253 30.48 51.26 4.87
C TYR A 253 30.94 52.00 6.14
N GLY A 254 31.81 51.41 6.95
CA GLY A 254 32.23 51.95 8.24
C GLY A 254 31.37 51.46 9.41
N TYR A 255 31.89 51.58 10.63
CA TYR A 255 31.22 51.12 11.85
C TYR A 255 31.65 51.88 13.10
N TYR A 256 30.82 51.85 14.14
CA TYR A 256 31.15 52.40 15.46
C TYR A 256 31.78 51.32 16.35
N THR A 257 32.87 51.66 17.03
CA THR A 257 33.52 50.79 18.02
C THR A 257 32.76 50.81 19.35
N SER A 258 33.00 49.81 20.22
CA SER A 258 32.39 49.74 21.56
C SER A 258 32.69 50.96 22.45
N GLY A 259 33.70 51.78 22.13
CA GLY A 259 34.03 53.04 22.80
C GLY A 259 33.41 54.29 22.16
N GLY A 260 32.52 54.14 21.17
CA GLY A 260 31.81 55.24 20.51
C GLY A 260 32.56 55.94 19.37
N ALA A 261 33.80 55.56 19.08
CA ALA A 261 34.56 56.12 17.96
C ALA A 261 34.11 55.49 16.62
N TYR A 262 33.88 56.32 15.60
CA TYR A 262 33.51 55.89 14.25
C TYR A 262 34.75 55.60 13.41
N LEU A 263 34.78 54.42 12.79
CA LEU A 263 35.77 54.03 11.80
C LEU A 263 35.13 54.10 10.41
N SER A 264 35.67 54.95 9.54
CA SER A 264 35.16 55.12 8.17
C SER A 264 35.51 53.92 7.30
N GLY A 265 34.57 53.48 6.47
CA GLY A 265 34.77 52.38 5.52
C GLY A 265 35.73 52.73 4.39
N ASN A 266 36.29 51.69 3.75
CA ASN A 266 37.13 51.75 2.56
C ASN A 266 36.72 50.66 1.53
N PRO A 267 35.85 51.00 0.56
CA PRO A 267 35.31 50.05 -0.41
C PRO A 267 36.38 49.35 -1.28
N GLY A 268 37.55 49.97 -1.47
CA GLY A 268 38.63 49.42 -2.30
C GLY A 268 39.40 48.26 -1.66
N THR A 269 39.11 47.93 -0.40
CA THR A 269 39.75 46.83 0.36
C THR A 269 38.88 45.58 0.50
N VAL A 270 37.62 45.64 0.07
CA VAL A 270 36.66 44.52 0.16
C VAL A 270 37.03 43.40 -0.83
N ASP A 271 37.68 43.74 -1.95
CA ASP A 271 38.02 42.78 -3.01
C ASP A 271 39.20 41.85 -2.65
N THR A 272 39.98 42.16 -1.60
CA THR A 272 41.14 41.34 -1.17
C THR A 272 40.83 40.34 -0.05
N GLY A 273 39.63 40.39 0.54
CA GLY A 273 39.18 39.44 1.58
C GLY A 273 38.21 38.37 1.06
N ARG A 274 37.92 38.39 -0.25
CA ARG A 274 36.93 37.50 -0.86
C ARG A 274 37.36 36.06 -0.77
N GLU A 275 36.40 35.26 -0.33
CA GLU A 275 36.47 33.82 -0.10
C GLU A 275 37.16 33.47 1.21
N LEU A 276 36.34 33.20 2.25
CA LEU A 276 36.61 32.05 3.10
C LEU A 276 36.97 30.91 2.15
N ASP A 277 38.27 30.63 2.01
CA ASP A 277 38.72 29.49 1.25
C ASP A 277 37.88 28.31 1.73
N SER A 278 37.11 27.70 0.82
CA SER A 278 36.20 26.60 1.15
C SER A 278 36.92 25.51 1.94
N SER A 279 38.23 25.36 1.71
CA SER A 279 39.09 24.45 2.47
C SER A 279 39.31 24.89 3.93
N THR A 280 39.49 26.20 4.17
CA THR A 280 39.64 26.79 5.51
C THR A 280 38.34 26.71 6.30
N LEU A 281 37.19 27.02 5.68
CA LEU A 281 35.87 26.88 6.31
C LEU A 281 35.59 25.42 6.69
N LYS A 282 35.83 24.48 5.76
CA LYS A 282 35.68 23.04 6.03
C LYS A 282 36.55 22.56 7.19
N ARG A 283 37.79 23.04 7.27
CA ARG A 283 38.69 22.72 8.38
C ARG A 283 38.14 23.24 9.71
N GLN A 284 37.70 24.49 9.78
CA GLN A 284 37.13 25.07 10.99
C GLN A 284 35.83 24.35 11.42
N VAL A 285 34.98 23.96 10.48
CA VAL A 285 33.77 23.16 10.74
C VAL A 285 34.12 21.77 11.28
N GLN A 286 35.18 21.13 10.77
CA GLN A 286 35.67 19.86 11.31
C GLN A 286 36.25 20.01 12.72
N GLU A 287 37.02 21.07 12.98
CA GLU A 287 37.54 21.40 14.30
C GLU A 287 36.40 21.67 15.29
N CYS A 288 35.31 22.32 14.87
CA CYS A 288 34.14 22.56 15.71
C CYS A 288 33.52 21.25 16.26
N TRP A 289 33.59 20.16 15.48
CA TRP A 289 33.10 18.86 15.92
C TRP A 289 34.12 18.05 16.74
N SER A 290 35.42 18.32 16.59
CA SER A 290 36.48 17.47 17.17
C SER A 290 36.42 17.41 18.70
N ASP A 291 36.02 18.50 19.35
CA ASP A 291 35.85 18.59 20.80
C ASP A 291 34.79 17.60 21.33
N TYR A 292 33.80 17.25 20.51
CA TYR A 292 32.74 16.31 20.87
C TYR A 292 33.09 14.86 20.55
N GLU A 293 34.07 14.64 19.67
CA GLU A 293 34.44 13.31 19.17
C GLU A 293 34.93 12.38 20.29
N GLN A 294 35.59 12.94 21.31
CA GLN A 294 36.08 12.20 22.48
C GLN A 294 34.98 11.52 23.30
N TYR A 295 33.74 12.00 23.20
CA TYR A 295 32.60 11.43 23.92
C TYR A 295 31.91 10.30 23.15
N ILE A 296 32.37 10.00 21.94
CA ILE A 296 31.72 9.07 21.02
C ILE A 296 32.61 7.85 20.83
N ASP A 297 32.07 6.68 21.18
CA ASP A 297 32.72 5.39 20.92
C ASP A 297 32.45 4.97 19.46
N ARG A 298 33.30 5.44 18.54
CA ARG A 298 33.18 5.15 17.10
C ARG A 298 33.36 3.69 16.75
N GLU A 299 34.10 2.92 17.55
CA GLU A 299 34.23 1.47 17.34
C GLU A 299 32.90 0.76 17.61
N LYS A 300 32.23 1.10 18.72
CA LYS A 300 30.90 0.56 19.02
C LYS A 300 29.83 1.01 18.04
N GLU A 301 29.85 2.28 17.64
CA GLU A 301 28.92 2.79 16.62
C GLU A 301 29.10 2.06 15.30
N LYS A 302 30.34 1.92 14.83
CA LYS A 302 30.65 1.19 13.60
C LYS A 302 30.26 -0.28 13.70
N ALA A 303 30.61 -0.96 14.77
CA ALA A 303 30.23 -2.36 14.99
C ALA A 303 28.70 -2.55 15.01
N PHE A 304 27.96 -1.60 15.59
CA PHE A 304 26.50 -1.58 15.54
C PHE A 304 26.00 -1.42 14.10
N MET A 305 26.50 -0.42 13.36
CA MET A 305 26.07 -0.16 11.98
C MET A 305 26.38 -1.33 11.05
N ASP A 306 27.58 -1.90 11.13
CA ASP A 306 28.00 -3.06 10.32
C ASP A 306 27.08 -4.26 10.58
N ARG A 307 26.75 -4.53 11.86
CA ARG A 307 25.82 -5.59 12.25
C ARG A 307 24.41 -5.29 11.77
N PHE A 308 23.91 -4.08 11.98
CA PHE A 308 22.57 -3.67 11.58
C PHE A 308 22.39 -3.81 10.06
N THR A 309 23.34 -3.33 9.26
CA THR A 309 23.33 -3.47 7.81
C THR A 309 23.38 -4.93 7.39
N THR A 310 24.21 -5.75 8.03
CA THR A 310 24.29 -7.19 7.74
C THR A 310 22.95 -7.90 8.02
N ASP A 311 22.35 -7.64 9.18
CA ASP A 311 21.09 -8.25 9.60
C ASP A 311 19.92 -7.78 8.71
N LEU A 312 19.92 -6.51 8.28
CA LEU A 312 18.96 -5.95 7.32
C LEU A 312 19.09 -6.59 5.94
N THR A 313 20.31 -6.64 5.38
CA THR A 313 20.56 -7.27 4.07
C THR A 313 20.23 -8.76 4.09
N ARG A 314 20.48 -9.46 5.20
CA ARG A 314 20.08 -10.85 5.35
C ARG A 314 18.56 -11.03 5.41
N TYR A 315 17.84 -10.07 5.98
CA TYR A 315 16.38 -10.13 6.08
C TYR A 315 15.68 -9.89 4.73
N ASP A 316 16.27 -9.04 3.88
CA ASP A 316 15.74 -8.72 2.55
C ASP A 316 16.00 -9.83 1.50
N ASN A 317 16.91 -10.79 1.77
CA ASN A 317 17.22 -11.95 0.92
C ASN A 317 16.48 -13.23 1.37
#